data_AF-A0A4Y9JBX4-F1
#
_entry.id   AF-A0A4Y9JBX4-F1
#
_cell.length_a   1.000
_cell.length_b   1.000
_cell.length_c   1.000
_cell.angle_alpha   90.00
_cell.angle_beta   90.00
_cell.angle_gamma   90.00
#
_symmetry.space_group_name_H-M   'P 1'
#
loop_
_entity.id
_entity.type
_entity.pdbx_description
1 polymer ?
#
loop_
_entity_poly.entity_id
_entity_poly.type
_entity_poly.pdbx_seq_one_letter_code
_entity_poly.pdbx_strand_id
1 'polypeptide(L)'
;MTFGNIASFLIALQPNYRNKVATHVSLPLSEDMKIPAKVLLSWCNALRYLRNICSHNGRLYDRLHNTLPAIHHADEELLEASSENGDKKLFVYFIAMRHTVMSMSKESKLFWNNKLQKLLEESCRYQVDLVHYGFSER
;
A
#
# COMPACT_ATOMS: atom_id res chain seq x y z
N MET A 1 15.48 3.84 7.86
CA MET A 1 14.43 4.88 7.78
C MET A 1 13.06 4.18 7.80
N THR A 2 12.11 4.57 8.66
CA THR A 2 10.79 3.92 8.71
C THR A 2 9.83 4.48 7.66
N PHE A 3 8.76 3.75 7.31
CA PHE A 3 7.67 4.27 6.46
C PHE A 3 7.04 5.55 7.03
N GLY A 4 7.02 5.68 8.37
CA GLY A 4 6.59 6.90 9.04
C GLY A 4 7.49 8.10 8.75
N ASN A 5 8.81 7.90 8.77
CA ASN A 5 9.78 8.95 8.42
C ASN A 5 9.65 9.37 6.96
N ILE A 6 9.38 8.43 6.04
CA ILE A 6 9.18 8.71 4.61
C ILE A 6 7.92 9.56 4.40
N ALA A 7 6.81 9.20 5.06
CA ALA A 7 5.58 9.99 4.98
C ALA A 7 5.79 11.42 5.50
N SER A 8 6.43 11.58 6.67
CA SER A 8 6.74 12.90 7.24
C SER A 8 7.68 13.70 6.34
N PHE A 9 8.69 13.07 5.74
CA PHE A 9 9.59 13.69 4.77
C PHE A 9 8.82 14.22 3.55
N LEU A 10 7.97 13.40 2.93
CA LEU A 10 7.19 13.80 1.76
C LEU A 10 6.21 14.94 2.09
N ILE A 11 5.62 14.95 3.30
CA ILE A 11 4.77 16.05 3.78
C ILE A 11 5.57 17.35 3.86
N ALA A 12 6.76 17.32 4.46
CA ALA A 12 7.59 18.49 4.69
C ALA A 12 8.19 19.10 3.41
N LEU A 13 8.32 18.31 2.34
CA LEU A 13 8.83 18.79 1.06
C LEU A 13 7.88 19.80 0.39
N GLN A 14 8.46 20.89 -0.15
CA GLN A 14 7.74 21.78 -1.05
C GLN A 14 7.29 21.03 -2.32
N PRO A 15 6.20 21.46 -2.98
CA PRO A 15 5.63 20.78 -4.15
C PRO A 15 6.65 20.42 -5.23
N ASN A 16 7.56 21.35 -5.57
CA ASN A 16 8.58 21.14 -6.60
C ASN A 16 9.53 19.98 -6.28
N TYR A 17 9.98 19.86 -5.02
CA TYR A 17 10.85 18.75 -4.60
C TYR A 17 10.07 17.44 -4.49
N ARG A 18 8.82 17.50 -4.04
CA ARG A 18 7.96 16.31 -3.98
C ARG A 18 7.72 15.73 -5.39
N ASN A 19 7.52 16.60 -6.39
CA ASN A 19 7.43 16.20 -7.79
C ASN A 19 8.72 15.50 -8.26
N LYS A 20 9.89 16.04 -7.94
CA LYS A 20 11.18 15.39 -8.27
C LYS A 20 11.29 13.99 -7.67
N VAL A 21 10.88 13.81 -6.41
CA VAL A 21 10.85 12.49 -5.77
C VAL A 21 9.91 11.55 -6.51
N ALA A 22 8.69 12.00 -6.82
CA ALA A 22 7.71 11.19 -7.54
C ALA A 22 8.20 10.79 -8.95
N THR A 23 8.83 11.70 -9.68
CA THR A 23 9.49 11.41 -10.96
C THR A 23 10.58 10.35 -10.79
N HIS A 24 11.43 10.50 -9.76
CA HIS A 24 12.52 9.55 -9.50
C HIS A 24 12.00 8.15 -9.15
N VAL A 25 11.01 8.06 -8.25
CA VAL A 25 10.36 6.80 -7.87
C VAL A 25 9.71 6.13 -9.08
N SER A 26 9.19 6.91 -10.02
CA SER A 26 8.51 6.39 -11.22
C SER A 26 9.46 6.03 -12.37
N LEU A 27 10.78 6.24 -12.24
CA LEU A 27 11.74 5.92 -13.32
C LEU A 27 11.65 4.46 -13.83
N PRO A 28 11.40 3.44 -12.99
CA PRO A 28 11.29 2.06 -13.46
C PRO A 28 9.93 1.71 -14.10
N LEU A 29 8.99 2.66 -14.14
CA LEU A 29 7.61 2.45 -14.56
C LEU A 29 7.38 2.95 -16.00
N SER A 30 6.41 2.36 -16.69
CA SER A 30 5.90 2.89 -17.96
C SER A 30 5.18 4.22 -17.76
N GLU A 31 4.97 4.97 -18.85
CA GLU A 31 4.42 6.33 -18.79
C GLU A 31 3.03 6.39 -18.12
N ASP A 32 2.17 5.43 -18.44
CA ASP A 32 0.83 5.22 -17.89
C ASP A 32 0.84 4.76 -16.42
N MET A 33 1.99 4.32 -15.91
CA MET A 33 2.14 3.85 -14.53
C MET A 33 2.92 4.84 -13.66
N LYS A 34 3.28 6.01 -14.19
CA LYS A 34 3.98 7.05 -13.42
C LYS A 34 3.11 7.56 -12.29
N ILE A 35 3.69 7.57 -11.09
CA ILE A 35 2.98 7.90 -9.85
C ILE A 35 3.03 9.42 -9.64
N PRO A 36 1.88 10.14 -9.65
CA PRO A 36 1.87 11.56 -9.33
C PRO A 36 2.27 11.82 -7.88
N ALA A 37 2.92 12.96 -7.60
CA ALA A 37 3.38 13.31 -6.26
C ALA A 37 2.27 13.32 -5.19
N LYS A 38 1.06 13.73 -5.57
CA LYS A 38 -0.13 13.70 -4.68
C LYS A 38 -0.55 12.27 -4.34
N VAL A 39 -0.48 11.36 -5.31
CA VAL A 39 -0.81 9.94 -5.15
C VAL A 39 0.24 9.28 -4.25
N LEU A 40 1.53 9.49 -4.55
CA LEU A 40 2.64 8.97 -3.73
C LEU A 40 2.53 9.42 -2.26
N LEU A 41 2.26 10.71 -2.03
CA LEU A 41 2.06 11.25 -0.68
C LEU A 41 0.87 10.60 0.03
N SER A 42 -0.25 10.44 -0.68
CA SER A 42 -1.45 9.78 -0.15
C SER A 42 -1.15 8.33 0.23
N TRP A 43 -0.46 7.58 -0.63
CA TRP A 43 -0.06 6.20 -0.38
C TRP A 43 0.84 6.08 0.85
N CYS A 44 1.89 6.90 0.97
CA CYS A 44 2.75 6.86 2.15
C CYS A 44 1.99 7.14 3.45
N ASN A 45 1.03 8.07 3.44
CA ASN A 45 0.21 8.37 4.60
C ASN A 45 -0.77 7.24 4.94
N ALA A 46 -1.44 6.68 3.95
CA ALA A 46 -2.38 5.58 4.11
C ALA A 46 -1.66 4.30 4.60
N LEU A 47 -0.49 3.98 4.03
CA LEU A 47 0.32 2.83 4.45
C LEU A 47 0.90 3.01 5.85
N ARG A 48 1.27 4.24 6.25
CA ARG A 48 1.64 4.55 7.64
C ARG A 48 0.46 4.28 8.60
N TYR A 49 -0.74 4.72 8.23
CA TYR A 49 -1.96 4.46 9.01
C TYR A 49 -2.23 2.95 9.13
N LEU A 50 -2.18 2.22 8.01
CA LEU A 50 -2.40 0.77 8.01
C LEU A 50 -1.36 0.03 8.87
N ARG A 51 -0.07 0.39 8.74
CA ARG A 51 0.99 -0.17 9.58
C ARG A 51 0.72 0.04 11.06
N ASN A 52 0.18 1.19 11.44
CA ASN A 52 -0.13 1.47 12.85
C ASN A 52 -1.26 0.58 13.36
N ILE A 53 -2.28 0.30 12.54
CA ILE A 53 -3.31 -0.71 12.86
C ILE A 53 -2.65 -2.06 13.13
N CYS A 54 -1.79 -2.53 12.21
CA CYS A 54 -1.10 -3.81 12.37
C CYS A 54 -0.27 -3.85 13.67
N SER A 55 0.44 -2.78 14.02
CA SER A 55 1.26 -2.76 15.24
C SER A 55 0.46 -2.76 16.54
N HIS A 56 -0.82 -2.41 16.49
CA HIS A 56 -1.73 -2.46 17.63
C HIS A 56 -2.65 -3.68 17.59
N ASN A 57 -2.37 -4.67 16.71
CA ASN A 57 -3.22 -5.84 16.49
C ASN A 57 -4.68 -5.47 16.20
N GLY A 58 -4.91 -4.33 15.56
CA GLY A 58 -6.27 -3.91 15.23
C GLY A 58 -6.83 -4.72 14.06
N ARG A 59 -8.16 -4.86 14.01
CA ARG A 59 -8.85 -5.41 12.84
C ARG A 59 -8.45 -4.65 11.58
N LEU A 60 -8.21 -5.39 10.49
CA LEU A 60 -7.87 -4.87 9.17
C LEU A 60 -9.09 -4.92 8.25
N TYR A 61 -9.85 -6.01 8.35
CA TYR A 61 -11.07 -6.26 7.60
C TYR A 61 -12.30 -5.90 8.45
N ASP A 62 -13.45 -5.73 7.78
CA ASP A 62 -14.72 -5.34 8.42
C ASP A 62 -14.57 -4.14 9.37
N ARG A 63 -13.88 -3.10 8.89
CA ARG A 63 -13.75 -1.83 9.61
C ARG A 63 -13.89 -0.65 8.68
N LEU A 64 -14.31 0.47 9.26
CA LEU A 64 -14.17 1.77 8.62
C LEU A 64 -12.71 2.23 8.64
N HIS A 65 -12.15 2.44 7.45
CA HIS A 65 -10.83 3.02 7.26
C HIS A 65 -10.95 4.52 7.03
N ASN A 66 -10.35 5.32 7.92
CA ASN A 66 -10.45 6.78 7.87
C ASN A 66 -9.44 7.44 6.91
N THR A 67 -8.38 6.71 6.51
CA THR A 67 -7.30 7.23 5.67
C THR A 67 -7.06 6.31 4.48
N LEU A 68 -7.86 6.45 3.44
CA LEU A 68 -7.72 5.64 2.22
C LEU A 68 -6.59 6.16 1.32
N PRO A 69 -5.84 5.28 0.64
CA PRO A 69 -4.92 5.69 -0.41
C PRO A 69 -5.70 6.30 -1.58
N ALA A 70 -5.12 7.32 -2.23
CA ALA A 70 -5.63 7.84 -3.50
C ALA A 70 -5.58 6.75 -4.58
N ILE A 71 -6.60 6.73 -5.42
CA ILE A 71 -6.67 5.82 -6.56
C ILE A 71 -5.76 6.37 -7.66
N HIS A 72 -4.98 5.49 -8.28
CA HIS A 72 -4.20 5.82 -9.47
C HIS A 72 -5.08 5.64 -10.70
N HIS A 73 -4.92 6.51 -11.70
CA HIS A 73 -5.77 6.51 -12.89
C HIS A 73 -5.85 5.14 -13.59
N ALA A 74 -4.74 4.40 -13.64
CA ALA A 74 -4.69 3.04 -14.19
C ALA A 74 -5.55 2.00 -13.46
N ASP A 75 -6.04 2.28 -12.24
CA ASP A 75 -6.86 1.37 -11.44
C ASP A 75 -8.31 1.86 -11.27
N GLU A 76 -8.70 2.98 -11.89
CA GLU A 76 -10.05 3.55 -11.74
C GLU A 76 -11.13 2.56 -12.18
N GLU A 77 -11.00 1.96 -13.36
CA GLU A 77 -11.96 0.98 -13.91
C GLU A 77 -12.07 -0.27 -13.02
N LEU A 78 -10.94 -0.78 -12.53
CA LEU A 78 -10.89 -1.95 -11.64
C LEU A 78 -11.70 -1.71 -10.35
N LEU A 79 -11.67 -0.47 -9.84
CA LEU A 79 -12.32 -0.11 -8.59
C LEU A 79 -13.79 0.32 -8.80
N GLU A 80 -14.12 0.96 -9.92
CA GLU A 80 -15.50 1.33 -10.28
C GLU A 80 -16.39 0.11 -10.52
N ALA A 81 -15.88 -0.94 -11.18
CA ALA A 81 -16.59 -2.21 -11.37
C ALA A 81 -16.92 -2.93 -10.05
N SER A 82 -16.42 -2.40 -8.93
CA SER A 82 -16.46 -3.03 -7.64
C SER A 82 -17.17 -2.17 -6.58
N SER A 83 -18.16 -1.32 -6.87
CA SER A 83 -18.61 -0.34 -5.84
C SER A 83 -19.33 -0.85 -4.56
N GLU A 84 -19.75 -2.12 -4.46
CA GLU A 84 -20.74 -2.51 -3.42
C GLU A 84 -20.26 -2.85 -1.99
N ASN A 85 -18.98 -3.11 -1.68
CA ASN A 85 -18.60 -3.65 -0.35
C ASN A 85 -17.49 -2.86 0.38
N GLY A 86 -17.63 -2.73 1.72
CA GLY A 86 -16.64 -2.16 2.63
C GLY A 86 -15.27 -2.87 2.58
N ASP A 87 -15.25 -4.13 2.20
CA ASP A 87 -14.09 -5.01 1.99
C ASP A 87 -13.06 -4.45 1.00
N LYS A 88 -13.52 -3.64 0.07
CA LYS A 88 -12.70 -3.06 -1.00
C LYS A 88 -11.83 -1.92 -0.49
N LYS A 89 -12.16 -1.36 0.69
CA LYS A 89 -11.32 -0.35 1.34
C LYS A 89 -9.93 -0.90 1.69
N LEU A 90 -9.85 -2.14 2.18
CA LEU A 90 -8.56 -2.78 2.43
C LEU A 90 -7.81 -3.08 1.13
N PHE A 91 -8.55 -3.49 0.09
CA PHE A 91 -7.99 -3.78 -1.23
C PHE A 91 -7.27 -2.58 -1.87
N VAL A 92 -7.78 -1.36 -1.71
CA VAL A 92 -7.11 -0.15 -2.21
C VAL A 92 -5.71 0.03 -1.60
N TYR A 93 -5.50 -0.38 -0.34
CA TYR A 93 -4.14 -0.39 0.24
C TYR A 93 -3.22 -1.39 -0.45
N PHE A 94 -3.72 -2.56 -0.81
CA PHE A 94 -2.94 -3.57 -1.52
C PHE A 94 -2.55 -3.10 -2.93
N ILE A 95 -3.44 -2.39 -3.63
CA ILE A 95 -3.12 -1.74 -4.91
C ILE A 95 -2.00 -0.71 -4.73
N ALA A 96 -2.08 0.17 -3.74
CA ALA A 96 -1.01 1.12 -3.43
C ALA A 96 0.33 0.43 -3.07
N MET A 97 0.29 -0.67 -2.30
CA MET A 97 1.49 -1.47 -2.00
C MET A 97 2.08 -2.09 -3.26
N ARG A 98 1.24 -2.65 -4.14
CA ARG A 98 1.66 -3.25 -5.41
C ARG A 98 2.41 -2.24 -6.27
N HIS A 99 1.84 -1.05 -6.48
CA HIS A 99 2.53 0.02 -7.22
C HIS A 99 3.85 0.43 -6.57
N THR A 100 3.87 0.55 -5.24
CA THR A 100 5.10 0.86 -4.49
C THR A 100 6.17 -0.21 -4.69
N VAL A 101 5.82 -1.50 -4.76
CA VAL A 101 6.79 -2.59 -5.07
C VAL A 101 7.21 -2.54 -6.54
N MET A 102 6.27 -2.26 -7.45
CA MET A 102 6.56 -2.12 -8.89
C MET A 102 7.53 -0.97 -9.19
N SER A 103 7.53 0.07 -8.37
CA SER A 103 8.45 1.22 -8.50
C SER A 103 9.84 0.97 -7.91
N MET A 104 10.10 -0.19 -7.29
CA MET A 104 11.40 -0.51 -6.71
C MET A 104 12.39 -1.06 -7.75
N SER A 105 13.66 -1.19 -7.35
CA SER A 105 14.68 -1.90 -8.14
C SER A 105 14.35 -3.39 -8.30
N LYS A 106 14.99 -4.06 -9.25
CA LYS A 106 14.82 -5.52 -9.48
C LYS A 106 15.16 -6.33 -8.24
N GLU A 107 16.23 -5.95 -7.56
CA GLU A 107 16.73 -6.60 -6.33
C GLU A 107 15.70 -6.45 -5.20
N SER A 108 15.11 -5.27 -5.07
CA SER A 108 14.08 -5.00 -4.05
C SER A 108 12.79 -5.79 -4.33
N LYS A 109 12.38 -5.90 -5.60
CA LYS A 109 11.23 -6.73 -6.00
C LYS A 109 11.47 -8.20 -5.66
N LEU A 110 12.65 -8.73 -6.00
CA LEU A 110 13.03 -10.10 -5.69
C LEU A 110 13.02 -10.36 -4.17
N PHE A 111 13.58 -9.43 -3.40
CA PHE A 111 13.55 -9.48 -1.93
C PHE A 111 12.11 -9.57 -1.39
N TRP A 112 11.22 -8.70 -1.86
CA TRP A 112 9.83 -8.69 -1.40
C TRP A 112 9.06 -9.94 -1.82
N ASN A 113 9.24 -10.44 -3.04
CA ASN A 113 8.62 -11.68 -3.49
C ASN A 113 9.03 -12.86 -2.59
N ASN A 114 10.34 -12.99 -2.31
CA ASN A 114 10.86 -14.03 -1.41
C ASN A 114 10.32 -13.86 0.03
N LYS A 115 10.22 -12.62 0.51
CA LYS A 115 9.69 -12.34 1.85
C LYS A 115 8.20 -12.68 1.96
N LEU A 116 7.39 -12.33 0.97
CA LEU A 116 5.96 -12.66 0.94
C LEU A 116 5.74 -14.17 0.90
N GLN A 117 6.54 -14.90 0.11
CA GLN A 117 6.50 -16.36 0.06
C GLN A 117 6.80 -16.98 1.44
N LYS A 118 7.85 -16.51 2.12
CA LYS A 118 8.18 -16.98 3.48
C LYS A 118 7.08 -16.68 4.49
N LEU A 119 6.50 -15.48 4.44
CA LEU A 119 5.40 -15.10 5.33
C LEU A 119 4.16 -15.96 5.10
N LEU A 120 3.88 -16.35 3.85
CA LEU A 120 2.80 -17.27 3.53
C LEU A 120 3.06 -18.64 4.17
N GLU A 121 4.27 -19.19 3.99
CA GLU A 121 4.68 -20.47 4.59
C GLU A 121 4.59 -20.43 6.12
N GLU A 122 5.07 -19.36 6.75
CA GLU A 122 4.95 -19.13 8.20
C GLU A 122 3.49 -19.04 8.63
N SER A 123 2.65 -18.31 7.90
CA SER A 123 1.23 -18.15 8.25
C SER A 123 0.48 -19.48 8.24
N CYS A 124 0.77 -20.34 7.27
CA CYS A 124 0.22 -21.69 7.18
C CYS A 124 0.73 -22.58 8.32
N ARG A 125 2.03 -22.48 8.65
CA ARG A 125 2.64 -23.27 9.73
C ARG A 125 2.12 -22.91 11.10
N TYR A 126 1.97 -21.63 11.39
CA TYR A 126 1.53 -21.12 12.70
C TYR A 126 0.02 -20.99 12.82
N GLN A 127 -0.74 -21.29 11.76
CA GLN A 127 -2.20 -21.17 11.73
C GLN A 127 -2.65 -19.81 12.26
N VAL A 128 -2.08 -18.74 11.69
CA VAL A 128 -2.37 -17.37 12.14
C VAL A 128 -3.87 -17.15 12.11
N ASP A 129 -4.44 -16.81 13.26
CA ASP A 129 -5.86 -16.52 13.40
C ASP A 129 -6.20 -15.19 12.69
N LEU A 130 -6.71 -15.32 11.46
CA LEU A 130 -7.14 -14.18 10.66
C LEU A 130 -8.50 -13.62 11.13
N VAL A 131 -9.27 -14.37 11.92
CA VAL A 131 -10.55 -13.93 12.49
C VAL A 131 -10.32 -12.79 13.47
N HIS A 132 -9.25 -12.85 14.26
CA HIS A 132 -8.81 -11.76 15.11
C HIS A 132 -8.62 -10.44 14.32
N TYR A 133 -8.14 -10.54 13.08
CA TYR A 133 -7.94 -9.39 12.19
C TYR A 133 -9.17 -9.03 11.35
N GLY A 134 -10.30 -9.69 11.59
CA GLY A 134 -11.61 -9.42 10.99
C GLY A 134 -11.91 -10.18 9.71
N PHE A 135 -11.02 -11.07 9.25
CA PHE A 135 -11.29 -11.88 8.07
C PHE A 135 -12.25 -13.03 8.43
N SER A 136 -13.16 -13.38 7.53
CA SER A 136 -14.10 -14.49 7.76
C SER A 136 -13.38 -15.83 7.78
N GLU A 137 -13.85 -16.77 8.61
CA GLU A 137 -13.53 -18.18 8.44
C GLU A 137 -14.07 -18.63 7.07
N ARG A 138 -13.21 -19.22 6.24
CA ARG A 138 -13.58 -19.75 4.93
C ARG A 138 -14.23 -21.13 5.07
#